data_AF-A0A7C3JXJ7-F1
#
_entry.id   AF-A0A7C3JXJ7-F1
#
_cell.length_a   1.000
_cell.length_b   1.000
_cell.length_c   1.000
_cell.angle_alpha   90.00
_cell.angle_beta   90.00
_cell.angle_gamma   90.00
#
_symmetry.space_group_name_H-M   'P 1'
#
loop_
_entity.id
_entity.type
_entity.pdbx_description
1 polymer ?
#
loop_
_entity_poly.entity_id
_entity_poly.type
_entity_poly.pdbx_seq_one_letter_code
_entity_poly.pdbx_strand_id
1 'polypeptide(L)'
;MCDTADDGVGISSSVARELQLRNRGLRSVDISSLMPFARRLVQSRENRDSHIGFVGYDKTKPGNKILIAIDREYDLDVPHAIAAALREKGARVDILVADMGDPDRIFDYTDEVEVIMRREPWDRNPRRWEGMPYIEEFALRAGYDLLIHGKGGPIPKTDFRYEQIPWLRAEHFLQRATTYPLDLHLLINKKTWDPIWHYGRGGRARLTDAEGTDITWTYWDEYYDGTRYGFCATPRNGHLFGHPVPPIIAKEDAAGVVAGTTSHFSKAFPRIQVELDGGQVVKVLGGAAYGDKWRELLEESKRTQYPCFPRPGLFYLWEVAIGTNPKIMRPSGIEKHSSGGFEWERRRSGVIHM
;
A
#
# COMPACT_ATOMS: atom_id res chain seq x y z
N MET A 1 5.55 78.84 -10.85
CA MET A 1 6.60 78.01 -11.47
C MET A 1 6.43 76.61 -10.93
N CYS A 2 6.39 75.65 -11.84
CA CYS A 2 6.11 74.23 -11.60
C CYS A 2 7.16 73.56 -10.71
N ASP A 3 6.74 72.53 -9.98
CA ASP A 3 7.45 71.26 -9.75
C ASP A 3 6.49 70.35 -8.94
N THR A 4 5.72 69.48 -9.62
CA THR A 4 5.93 68.01 -9.72
C THR A 4 5.82 67.27 -8.38
N ALA A 5 4.61 66.79 -8.08
CA ALA A 5 4.39 65.71 -7.12
C ALA A 5 4.66 64.38 -7.84
N ASP A 6 5.70 63.70 -7.36
CA ASP A 6 6.17 62.41 -7.85
C ASP A 6 5.23 61.30 -7.39
N ASP A 7 4.80 60.49 -8.37
CA ASP A 7 3.90 59.36 -8.21
C ASP A 7 4.67 58.19 -7.56
N GLY A 8 4.60 58.10 -6.24
CA GLY A 8 5.07 56.95 -5.48
C GLY A 8 4.24 55.70 -5.76
N VAL A 9 4.54 55.02 -6.87
CA VAL A 9 4.08 53.66 -7.16
C VAL A 9 4.66 52.72 -6.11
N GLY A 10 3.91 52.49 -5.05
CA GLY A 10 4.16 51.39 -4.11
C GLY A 10 3.95 50.07 -4.85
N ILE A 11 5.03 49.52 -5.43
CA ILE A 11 5.06 48.14 -5.91
C ILE A 11 4.86 47.26 -4.67
N SER A 12 3.61 46.86 -4.44
CA SER A 12 3.28 45.77 -3.54
C SER A 12 3.96 44.52 -4.09
N SER A 13 5.12 44.18 -3.52
CA SER A 13 5.76 42.88 -3.67
C SER A 13 4.96 41.82 -2.90
N SER A 14 3.67 41.72 -3.19
CA SER A 14 2.88 40.57 -2.78
C SER A 14 3.37 39.38 -3.58
N VAL A 15 4.32 38.65 -3.00
CA VAL A 15 4.67 37.30 -3.45
C VAL A 15 3.34 36.56 -3.59
N ALA A 16 3.02 36.12 -4.81
CA ALA A 16 1.77 35.44 -5.12
C ALA A 16 1.50 34.38 -4.05
N ARG A 17 0.26 34.29 -3.56
CA ARG A 17 -0.13 33.35 -2.49
C ARG A 17 0.34 31.93 -2.76
N GLU A 18 0.39 31.54 -4.03
CA GLU A 18 0.94 30.27 -4.49
C GLU A 18 2.45 30.10 -4.18
N LEU A 19 3.28 31.12 -4.37
CA LEU A 19 4.69 31.12 -3.95
C LEU A 19 4.83 31.09 -2.43
N GLN A 20 3.97 31.80 -1.69
CA GLN A 20 3.99 31.76 -0.21
C GLN A 20 3.63 30.37 0.32
N LEU A 21 2.68 29.68 -0.33
CA LEU A 21 2.30 28.30 -0.01
C LEU A 21 3.43 27.32 -0.39
N ARG A 22 4.03 27.47 -1.58
CA ARG A 22 5.20 26.67 -2.01
C ARG A 22 6.39 26.81 -1.05
N ASN A 23 6.68 28.03 -0.58
CA ASN A 23 7.77 28.29 0.38
C ASN A 23 7.50 27.70 1.77
N ARG A 24 6.24 27.36 2.08
CA ARG A 24 5.82 26.63 3.28
C ARG A 24 5.68 25.12 3.06
N GLY A 25 6.09 24.60 1.90
CA GLY A 25 5.95 23.19 1.55
C GLY A 25 4.52 22.76 1.18
N LEU A 26 3.56 23.70 1.13
CA LEU A 26 2.18 23.43 0.75
C LEU A 26 2.05 23.62 -0.77
N ARG A 27 1.99 22.52 -1.52
CA ARG A 27 1.65 22.55 -2.95
C ARG A 27 0.14 22.41 -3.08
N SER A 28 -0.59 23.47 -3.43
CA SER A 28 -1.96 23.30 -3.94
C SER A 28 -1.84 22.77 -5.37
N VAL A 29 -2.18 21.51 -5.57
CA VAL A 29 -2.25 20.94 -6.91
C VAL A 29 -3.58 21.36 -7.49
N ASP A 30 -3.59 22.16 -8.56
CA ASP A 30 -4.83 22.44 -9.29
C ASP A 30 -5.40 21.12 -9.82
N ILE A 31 -6.69 20.85 -9.57
CA ILE A 31 -7.41 19.68 -10.05
C ILE A 31 -7.20 19.46 -11.56
N SER A 32 -7.02 20.55 -12.33
CA SER A 32 -6.74 20.49 -13.77
C SER A 32 -5.50 19.64 -14.11
N SER A 33 -4.49 19.62 -13.24
CA SER A 33 -3.26 18.83 -13.41
C SER A 33 -3.46 17.33 -13.12
N LEU A 34 -4.47 16.98 -12.31
CA LEU A 34 -4.86 15.60 -12.02
C LEU A 34 -5.75 15.01 -13.14
N MET A 35 -6.52 15.86 -13.83
CA MET A 35 -7.49 15.42 -14.85
C MET A 35 -6.92 14.53 -15.96
N PRO A 36 -5.71 14.78 -16.53
CA PRO A 36 -5.13 13.86 -17.53
C PRO A 36 -4.94 12.43 -17.01
N PHE A 37 -4.54 12.29 -15.74
CA PHE A 37 -4.37 10.98 -15.10
C PHE A 37 -5.73 10.34 -14.82
N ALA A 38 -6.69 11.11 -14.28
CA ALA A 38 -8.04 10.64 -14.02
C ALA A 38 -8.76 10.17 -15.30
N ARG A 39 -8.68 10.95 -16.39
CA ARG A 39 -9.26 10.58 -17.69
C ARG A 39 -8.66 9.30 -18.26
N ARG A 40 -7.33 9.11 -18.13
CA ARG A 40 -6.70 7.86 -18.54
C ARG A 40 -7.13 6.70 -17.65
N LEU A 41 -7.25 6.92 -16.35
CA LEU A 41 -7.62 5.89 -15.38
C LEU A 41 -9.05 5.36 -15.60
N VAL A 42 -10.01 6.23 -15.91
CA VAL A 42 -11.40 5.81 -16.25
C VAL A 42 -11.52 5.09 -17.59
N GLN A 43 -10.45 5.05 -18.38
CA GLN A 43 -10.31 4.26 -19.61
C GLN A 43 -9.45 3.00 -19.39
N SER A 44 -8.82 2.86 -18.22
CA SER A 44 -7.97 1.72 -17.89
C SER A 44 -8.80 0.53 -17.40
N ARG A 45 -8.29 -0.67 -17.66
CA ARG A 45 -8.99 -1.94 -17.43
C ARG A 45 -9.38 -2.11 -15.96
N GLU A 46 -10.67 -2.31 -15.71
CA GLU A 46 -11.22 -2.73 -14.42
C GLU A 46 -10.82 -4.20 -14.13
N ASN A 47 -9.96 -4.40 -13.13
CA ASN A 47 -9.32 -5.69 -12.80
C ASN A 47 -9.75 -6.28 -11.46
N ARG A 48 -10.42 -5.51 -10.61
CA ARG A 48 -10.63 -5.80 -9.19
C ARG A 48 -9.29 -6.07 -8.50
N ASP A 49 -8.38 -5.10 -8.57
CA ASP A 49 -7.04 -5.18 -7.96
C ASP A 49 -6.78 -3.97 -7.06
N SER A 50 -5.88 -4.13 -6.09
CA SER A 50 -5.46 -3.10 -5.13
C SER A 50 -4.14 -2.44 -5.51
N HIS A 51 -3.43 -2.95 -6.52
CA HIS A 51 -2.07 -2.52 -6.84
C HIS A 51 -2.02 -1.44 -7.93
N ILE A 52 -1.13 -0.47 -7.73
CA ILE A 52 -0.90 0.63 -8.66
C ILE A 52 -0.45 0.12 -10.03
N GLY A 53 -1.12 0.59 -11.08
CA GLY A 53 -0.93 0.11 -12.46
C GLY A 53 -1.95 -0.97 -12.86
N PHE A 54 -2.71 -1.52 -11.91
CA PHE A 54 -3.76 -2.52 -12.15
C PHE A 54 -5.16 -2.05 -11.79
N VAL A 55 -5.32 -0.84 -11.25
CA VAL A 55 -6.63 -0.23 -10.98
C VAL A 55 -7.12 0.50 -12.23
N GLY A 56 -8.41 0.38 -12.55
CA GLY A 56 -9.04 1.06 -13.68
C GLY A 56 -10.56 1.02 -13.59
N TYR A 57 -11.24 1.88 -14.36
CA TYR A 57 -12.71 2.04 -14.29
C TYR A 57 -13.39 2.01 -15.68
N ASP A 58 -12.79 1.31 -16.66
CA ASP A 58 -13.23 1.28 -18.06
C ASP A 58 -14.67 0.79 -18.25
N LYS A 59 -15.13 -0.19 -17.46
CA LYS A 59 -16.49 -0.75 -17.52
C LYS A 59 -17.60 0.23 -17.13
N THR A 60 -17.26 1.44 -16.68
CA THR A 60 -18.22 2.51 -16.40
C THR A 60 -18.95 2.96 -17.67
N LYS A 61 -20.28 2.99 -17.60
CA LYS A 61 -21.20 3.40 -18.68
C LYS A 61 -22.02 4.62 -18.27
N PRO A 62 -22.58 5.38 -19.24
CA PRO A 62 -23.54 6.43 -18.95
C PRO A 62 -24.70 5.93 -18.09
N GLY A 63 -25.09 6.72 -17.09
CA GLY A 63 -26.15 6.38 -16.15
C GLY A 63 -25.71 5.53 -14.95
N ASN A 64 -24.49 4.97 -14.93
CA ASN A 64 -24.02 4.23 -13.76
C ASN A 64 -24.01 5.11 -12.51
N LYS A 65 -24.45 4.55 -11.38
CA LYS A 65 -24.31 5.14 -10.04
C LYS A 65 -23.01 4.66 -9.41
N ILE A 66 -22.13 5.58 -9.08
CA ILE A 66 -20.81 5.28 -8.52
C ILE A 66 -20.66 5.96 -7.16
N LEU A 67 -20.22 5.19 -6.16
CA LEU A 67 -19.81 5.72 -4.87
C LEU A 67 -18.30 5.71 -4.78
N ILE A 68 -17.68 6.87 -4.61
CA ILE A 68 -16.28 6.97 -4.17
C ILE A 68 -16.32 7.16 -2.66
N ALA A 69 -15.88 6.15 -1.92
CA ALA A 69 -15.86 6.19 -0.47
C ALA A 69 -14.41 6.21 0.03
N ILE A 70 -14.05 7.31 0.69
CA ILE A 70 -12.71 7.60 1.20
C ILE A 70 -12.79 8.05 2.66
N ASP A 71 -11.63 8.28 3.27
CA ASP A 71 -11.51 8.88 4.60
C ASP A 71 -10.75 10.21 4.52
N ARG A 72 -10.55 10.82 5.69
CA ARG A 72 -9.90 12.13 5.84
C ARG A 72 -8.40 12.15 5.54
N GLU A 73 -7.73 11.02 5.31
CA GLU A 73 -6.32 11.04 4.90
C GLU A 73 -6.11 11.42 3.43
N TYR A 74 -7.18 11.36 2.62
CA TYR A 74 -7.08 11.71 1.20
C TYR A 74 -6.97 13.21 0.99
N ASP A 75 -6.05 13.61 0.11
CA ASP A 75 -6.15 14.88 -0.59
C ASP A 75 -7.42 14.82 -1.45
N LEU A 76 -8.44 15.61 -1.11
CA LEU A 76 -9.76 15.54 -1.74
C LEU A 76 -9.73 15.84 -3.25
N ASP A 77 -8.69 16.52 -3.74
CA ASP A 77 -8.51 16.76 -5.18
C ASP A 77 -8.41 15.45 -5.98
N VAL A 78 -7.87 14.37 -5.39
CA VAL A 78 -7.75 13.06 -6.06
C VAL A 78 -9.13 12.42 -6.33
N PRO A 79 -9.97 12.13 -5.32
CA PRO A 79 -11.31 11.59 -5.56
C PRO A 79 -12.18 12.56 -6.37
N HIS A 80 -12.02 13.87 -6.23
CA HIS A 80 -12.73 14.84 -7.06
C HIS A 80 -12.33 14.78 -8.54
N ALA A 81 -11.04 14.64 -8.86
CA ALA A 81 -10.58 14.48 -10.24
C ALA A 81 -11.11 13.18 -10.87
N ILE A 82 -11.09 12.07 -10.11
CA ILE A 82 -11.66 10.79 -10.55
C ILE A 82 -13.17 10.93 -10.78
N ALA A 83 -13.90 11.54 -9.84
CA ALA A 83 -15.33 11.78 -9.97
C ALA A 83 -15.66 12.63 -11.21
N ALA A 84 -14.88 13.69 -11.47
CA ALA A 84 -15.05 14.52 -12.65
C ALA A 84 -14.86 13.70 -13.94
N ALA A 85 -13.81 12.89 -14.05
CA ALA A 85 -13.55 12.04 -15.21
C ALA A 85 -14.65 10.96 -15.42
N LEU A 86 -15.20 10.41 -14.33
CA LEU A 86 -16.33 9.48 -14.41
C LEU A 86 -17.63 10.17 -14.85
N ARG A 87 -17.88 11.40 -14.38
CA ARG A 87 -19.00 12.23 -14.83
C ARG A 87 -18.89 12.61 -16.30
N GLU A 88 -17.68 12.83 -16.82
CA GLU A 88 -17.44 13.01 -18.27
C GLU A 88 -17.87 11.77 -19.09
N LYS A 89 -17.84 10.55 -18.51
CA LYS A 89 -18.39 9.33 -19.12
C LYS A 89 -19.92 9.19 -18.95
N GLY A 90 -20.59 10.19 -18.37
CA GLY A 90 -22.04 10.20 -18.13
C GLY A 90 -22.49 9.45 -16.88
N ALA A 91 -21.58 9.09 -15.97
CA ALA A 91 -21.94 8.47 -14.69
C ALA A 91 -22.45 9.51 -13.68
N ARG A 92 -23.27 9.05 -12.72
CA ARG A 92 -23.63 9.79 -11.51
C ARG A 92 -22.67 9.35 -10.40
N VAL A 93 -21.97 10.30 -9.81
CA VAL A 93 -20.90 10.00 -8.85
C VAL A 93 -21.14 10.74 -7.56
N ASP A 94 -21.23 9.99 -6.47
CA ASP A 94 -21.28 10.49 -5.09
C ASP A 94 -19.93 10.25 -4.41
N ILE A 95 -19.54 11.18 -3.52
CA ILE A 95 -18.33 11.04 -2.71
C ILE A 95 -18.76 11.00 -1.25
N LEU A 96 -18.38 9.93 -0.55
CA LEU A 96 -18.54 9.78 0.89
C LEU A 96 -17.15 9.90 1.54
N VAL A 97 -17.03 10.81 2.49
CA VAL A 97 -15.83 10.95 3.32
C VAL A 97 -16.17 10.47 4.73
N ALA A 98 -15.58 9.35 5.14
CA ALA A 98 -15.73 8.83 6.48
C ALA A 98 -14.73 9.51 7.43
N ASP A 99 -15.23 10.02 8.56
CA ASP A 99 -14.37 10.50 9.64
C ASP A 99 -14.02 9.32 10.56
N MET A 100 -12.74 8.95 10.57
CA MET A 100 -12.21 7.83 11.35
C MET A 100 -11.37 8.32 12.54
N GLY A 101 -11.57 9.56 12.97
CA GLY A 101 -10.75 10.22 13.98
C GLY A 101 -9.54 10.91 13.37
N ASP A 102 -8.58 11.28 14.22
CA ASP A 102 -7.48 12.18 13.86
C ASP A 102 -6.46 11.52 12.88
N PRO A 103 -6.47 11.91 11.59
CA PRO A 103 -5.53 11.41 10.60
C PRO A 103 -4.17 12.12 10.67
N ASP A 104 -4.09 13.27 11.36
CA ASP A 104 -2.99 14.23 11.25
C ASP A 104 -1.98 14.11 12.39
N ARG A 105 -1.54 12.88 12.66
CA ARG A 105 -0.40 12.64 13.57
C ARG A 105 0.76 11.95 12.87
N ILE A 106 1.96 12.24 13.36
CA ILE A 106 3.16 11.51 12.97
C ILE A 106 3.05 10.09 13.53
N PHE A 107 3.43 9.10 12.74
CA PHE A 107 3.52 7.72 13.21
C PHE A 107 4.59 7.60 14.30
N ASP A 108 4.30 6.85 15.36
CA ASP A 108 5.28 6.46 16.34
C ASP A 108 6.04 5.22 15.84
N TYR A 109 7.05 4.81 16.59
CA TYR A 109 7.85 3.62 16.32
C TYR A 109 7.04 2.34 16.45
N THR A 110 6.02 2.27 17.31
CA THR A 110 5.29 1.03 17.64
C THR A 110 3.94 0.86 16.94
N ASP A 111 3.50 1.84 16.15
CA ASP A 111 2.17 1.87 15.53
C ASP A 111 1.85 0.60 14.72
N GLU A 112 2.81 0.09 13.95
CA GLU A 112 2.61 -1.15 13.18
C GLU A 112 2.34 -2.34 14.11
N VAL A 113 3.18 -2.51 15.11
CA VAL A 113 3.16 -3.70 15.99
C VAL A 113 1.90 -3.73 16.83
N GLU A 114 1.46 -2.58 17.34
CA GLU A 114 0.25 -2.48 18.18
C GLU A 114 -1.04 -2.85 17.43
N VAL A 115 -1.02 -2.71 16.12
CA VAL A 115 -2.21 -2.79 15.28
C VAL A 115 -2.24 -4.06 14.43
N ILE A 116 -1.10 -4.49 13.89
CA ILE A 116 -0.99 -5.76 13.15
C ILE A 116 -0.95 -6.94 14.13
N MET A 117 -0.16 -6.86 15.20
CA MET A 117 0.08 -7.97 16.13
C MET A 117 -0.84 -7.84 17.34
N ARG A 118 -2.13 -8.15 17.11
CA ARG A 118 -3.25 -7.85 18.01
C ARG A 118 -3.70 -9.05 18.85
N ARG A 119 -4.27 -8.75 20.03
CA ARG A 119 -4.91 -9.71 20.96
C ARG A 119 -6.43 -9.77 20.80
N GLU A 120 -6.97 -8.83 20.03
CA GLU A 120 -8.39 -8.71 19.78
C GLU A 120 -8.69 -8.84 18.28
N PRO A 121 -9.93 -9.19 17.92
CA PRO A 121 -10.39 -9.17 16.54
C PRO A 121 -10.11 -7.83 15.85
N TRP A 122 -9.77 -7.90 14.56
CA TRP A 122 -9.36 -6.73 13.80
C TRP A 122 -10.43 -5.65 13.78
N ASP A 123 -11.72 -5.97 13.82
CA ASP A 123 -12.83 -5.02 13.76
C ASP A 123 -12.96 -4.13 15.00
N ARG A 124 -12.36 -4.51 16.15
CA ARG A 124 -12.41 -3.70 17.39
C ARG A 124 -11.38 -2.59 17.44
N ASN A 125 -10.19 -2.89 16.95
CA ASN A 125 -9.13 -1.93 16.71
C ASN A 125 -8.65 -2.17 15.28
N PRO A 126 -9.46 -1.74 14.29
CA PRO A 126 -9.11 -1.92 12.90
C PRO A 126 -7.74 -1.32 12.72
N ARG A 127 -6.94 -2.04 11.94
CA ARG A 127 -5.84 -1.35 11.32
C ARG A 127 -6.46 -0.15 10.69
N ARG A 128 -6.02 1.04 11.13
CA ARG A 128 -6.53 2.26 10.54
C ARG A 128 -6.48 1.96 9.03
N TRP A 129 -7.62 2.09 8.35
CA TRP A 129 -7.73 1.90 6.90
C TRP A 129 -7.94 0.47 6.34
N GLU A 130 -8.16 -0.57 7.16
CA GLU A 130 -8.62 -1.89 6.69
C GLU A 130 -10.15 -2.02 6.76
N GLY A 131 -10.80 -2.05 5.59
CA GLY A 131 -12.18 -2.50 5.38
C GLY A 131 -13.26 -1.74 6.17
N MET A 132 -14.24 -1.17 5.48
CA MET A 132 -15.36 -0.50 6.15
C MET A 132 -16.64 -1.22 5.78
N PRO A 133 -17.00 -2.35 6.46
CA PRO A 133 -18.14 -3.17 6.07
C PRO A 133 -19.44 -2.36 5.94
N TYR A 134 -19.63 -1.36 6.79
CA TYR A 134 -20.81 -0.49 6.72
C TYR A 134 -20.89 0.35 5.44
N ILE A 135 -19.75 0.68 4.81
CA ILE A 135 -19.70 1.37 3.51
C ILE A 135 -20.09 0.40 2.40
N GLU A 136 -19.62 -0.84 2.46
CA GLU A 136 -19.98 -1.90 1.51
C GLU A 136 -21.49 -2.21 1.57
N GLU A 137 -22.04 -2.34 2.78
CA GLU A 137 -23.48 -2.50 3.01
C GLU A 137 -24.28 -1.27 2.53
N PHE A 138 -23.78 -0.06 2.80
CA PHE A 138 -24.42 1.16 2.30
C PHE A 138 -24.45 1.19 0.77
N ALA A 139 -23.34 0.85 0.11
CA ALA A 139 -23.24 0.82 -1.34
C ALA A 139 -24.24 -0.16 -1.96
N LEU A 140 -24.35 -1.36 -1.37
CA LEU A 140 -25.32 -2.37 -1.78
C LEU A 140 -26.76 -1.88 -1.62
N ARG A 141 -27.14 -1.40 -0.42
CA ARG A 141 -28.52 -0.96 -0.13
C ARG A 141 -28.96 0.24 -0.97
N ALA A 142 -28.03 1.16 -1.26
CA ALA A 142 -28.30 2.34 -2.07
C ALA A 142 -28.30 2.05 -3.59
N GLY A 143 -27.95 0.82 -3.99
CA GLY A 143 -27.99 0.38 -5.39
C GLY A 143 -26.94 1.06 -6.26
N TYR A 144 -25.70 1.16 -5.78
CA TYR A 144 -24.57 1.61 -6.59
C TYR A 144 -24.08 0.49 -7.52
N ASP A 145 -23.73 0.84 -8.76
CA ASP A 145 -23.19 -0.08 -9.76
C ASP A 145 -21.70 -0.37 -9.52
N LEU A 146 -20.98 0.60 -8.97
CA LEU A 146 -19.56 0.54 -8.65
C LEU A 146 -19.27 1.24 -7.32
N LEU A 147 -18.57 0.55 -6.43
CA LEU A 147 -17.92 1.15 -5.26
C LEU A 147 -16.42 1.31 -5.55
N ILE A 148 -15.93 2.53 -5.42
CA ILE A 148 -14.51 2.86 -5.43
C ILE A 148 -14.09 3.09 -3.99
N HIS A 149 -13.42 2.11 -3.38
CA HIS A 149 -13.09 2.12 -1.96
C HIS A 149 -11.82 1.31 -1.65
N GLY A 150 -11.05 1.79 -0.67
CA GLY A 150 -9.84 1.12 -0.18
C GLY A 150 -8.54 1.69 -0.74
N LYS A 151 -7.49 1.56 0.07
CA LYS A 151 -6.12 2.06 -0.18
C LYS A 151 -5.12 0.94 -0.53
N GLY A 152 -5.54 -0.31 -0.43
CA GLY A 152 -4.71 -1.51 -0.48
C GLY A 152 -5.45 -2.73 0.09
N GLY A 153 -4.73 -3.85 0.24
CA GLY A 153 -5.22 -5.02 0.95
C GLY A 153 -6.20 -5.90 0.16
N PRO A 154 -6.79 -6.91 0.82
CA PRO A 154 -7.75 -7.80 0.20
C PRO A 154 -9.02 -7.04 -0.21
N ILE A 155 -9.60 -7.42 -1.35
CA ILE A 155 -10.86 -6.86 -1.82
C ILE A 155 -11.99 -7.79 -1.33
N PRO A 156 -13.02 -7.26 -0.66
CA PRO A 156 -14.14 -8.07 -0.16
C PRO A 156 -14.86 -8.79 -1.31
N LYS A 157 -15.64 -9.84 -1.03
CA LYS A 157 -16.54 -10.43 -2.05
C LYS A 157 -17.83 -9.63 -2.06
N THR A 158 -18.18 -9.05 -3.20
CA THR A 158 -19.36 -8.17 -3.36
C THR A 158 -20.13 -8.56 -4.61
N ASP A 159 -21.46 -8.41 -4.58
CA ASP A 159 -22.33 -8.67 -5.74
C ASP A 159 -22.33 -7.53 -6.76
N PHE A 160 -21.80 -6.37 -6.38
CA PHE A 160 -21.59 -5.20 -7.24
C PHE A 160 -20.10 -5.04 -7.61
N ARG A 161 -19.82 -4.20 -8.61
CA ARG A 161 -18.43 -3.91 -9.02
C ARG A 161 -17.71 -3.18 -7.90
N TYR A 162 -16.46 -3.55 -7.65
CA TYR A 162 -15.63 -2.95 -6.61
C TYR A 162 -14.25 -2.70 -7.18
N GLU A 163 -13.75 -1.49 -7.01
CA GLU A 163 -12.38 -1.11 -7.35
C GLU A 163 -11.74 -0.29 -6.24
N GLN A 164 -10.42 -0.26 -6.19
CA GLN A 164 -9.67 0.48 -5.18
C GLN A 164 -9.37 1.92 -5.62
N ILE A 165 -8.95 2.76 -4.68
CA ILE A 165 -8.42 4.12 -4.90
C ILE A 165 -7.15 4.31 -4.07
N PRO A 166 -6.04 3.64 -4.43
CA PRO A 166 -4.82 3.58 -3.62
C PRO A 166 -3.99 4.88 -3.58
N TRP A 167 -4.47 5.98 -4.16
CA TRP A 167 -3.77 7.27 -4.22
C TRP A 167 -4.28 8.24 -3.16
N LEU A 168 -3.67 8.21 -1.98
CA LEU A 168 -4.06 9.11 -0.89
C LEU A 168 -3.69 10.58 -1.15
N ARG A 169 -2.58 10.83 -1.85
CA ARG A 169 -2.05 12.18 -2.08
C ARG A 169 -2.04 12.53 -3.55
N ALA A 170 -2.17 13.81 -3.86
CA ALA A 170 -2.00 14.31 -5.23
C ALA A 170 -0.62 13.92 -5.80
N GLU A 171 0.41 13.92 -4.94
CA GLU A 171 1.75 13.46 -5.31
C GLU A 171 1.76 12.00 -5.78
N HIS A 172 1.04 11.09 -5.11
CA HIS A 172 0.90 9.69 -5.56
C HIS A 172 0.24 9.63 -6.94
N PHE A 173 -0.87 10.35 -7.08
CA PHE A 173 -1.71 10.30 -8.27
C PHE A 173 -0.97 10.81 -9.51
N LEU A 174 -0.16 11.85 -9.36
CA LEU A 174 0.65 12.46 -10.42
C LEU A 174 1.87 11.61 -10.83
N GLN A 175 2.21 10.55 -10.10
CA GLN A 175 3.31 9.68 -10.51
C GLN A 175 2.94 8.93 -11.79
N ARG A 176 3.95 8.69 -12.64
CA ARG A 176 3.79 7.87 -13.86
C ARG A 176 3.38 6.41 -13.54
N ALA A 177 3.46 5.98 -12.28
CA ALA A 177 2.94 4.70 -11.81
C ALA A 177 1.43 4.56 -12.05
N THR A 178 0.66 5.63 -11.86
CA THR A 178 -0.81 5.67 -12.04
C THR A 178 -1.24 5.31 -13.46
N THR A 179 -0.42 5.69 -14.44
CA THR A 179 -0.73 5.57 -15.86
C THR A 179 0.27 4.70 -16.61
N TYR A 180 1.00 3.86 -15.87
CA TYR A 180 2.00 2.96 -16.42
C TYR A 180 1.32 1.93 -17.34
N PRO A 181 1.90 1.61 -18.52
CA PRO A 181 1.24 0.71 -19.47
C PRO A 181 0.99 -0.68 -18.87
N LEU A 182 -0.27 -1.09 -18.83
CA LEU A 182 -0.71 -2.33 -18.19
C LEU A 182 -0.02 -3.56 -18.79
N ASP A 183 0.05 -3.68 -20.11
CA ASP A 183 0.67 -4.84 -20.76
C ASP A 183 2.17 -4.96 -20.45
N LEU A 184 2.86 -3.83 -20.33
CA LEU A 184 4.26 -3.81 -19.91
C LEU A 184 4.39 -4.22 -18.44
N HIS A 185 3.49 -3.74 -17.57
CA HIS A 185 3.51 -4.13 -16.17
C HIS A 185 3.19 -5.63 -15.98
N LEU A 186 2.22 -6.18 -16.72
CA LEU A 186 1.93 -7.61 -16.76
C LEU A 186 3.14 -8.42 -17.23
N LEU A 187 3.86 -7.94 -18.24
CA LEU A 187 5.08 -8.59 -18.72
C LEU A 187 6.18 -8.60 -17.65
N ILE A 188 6.38 -7.50 -16.92
CA ILE A 188 7.31 -7.45 -15.79
C ILE A 188 6.90 -8.49 -14.74
N ASN A 189 5.62 -8.51 -14.34
CA ASN A 189 5.14 -9.46 -13.34
C ASN A 189 5.36 -10.91 -13.78
N LYS A 190 5.02 -11.23 -15.04
CA LYS A 190 5.27 -12.56 -15.60
C LYS A 190 6.75 -12.92 -15.53
N LYS A 191 7.64 -12.05 -16.01
CA LYS A 191 9.08 -12.30 -16.03
C LYS A 191 9.69 -12.44 -14.63
N THR A 192 9.15 -11.73 -13.64
CA THR A 192 9.56 -11.87 -12.24
C THR A 192 8.96 -13.11 -11.58
N TRP A 193 7.74 -13.52 -11.95
CA TRP A 193 7.05 -14.67 -11.37
C TRP A 193 7.52 -16.02 -11.93
N ASP A 194 7.83 -16.09 -13.23
CA ASP A 194 8.23 -17.34 -13.87
C ASP A 194 9.39 -18.06 -13.12
N PRO A 195 10.48 -17.38 -12.70
CA PRO A 195 11.54 -17.98 -11.87
C PRO A 195 11.06 -18.60 -10.57
N ILE A 196 10.07 -18.01 -9.90
CA ILE A 196 9.56 -18.48 -8.60
C ILE A 196 8.60 -19.65 -8.83
N TRP A 197 7.63 -19.48 -9.72
CA TRP A 197 6.53 -20.43 -9.85
C TRP A 197 6.85 -21.61 -10.78
N HIS A 198 7.48 -21.35 -11.93
CA HIS A 198 7.72 -22.38 -12.95
C HIS A 198 9.07 -23.07 -12.78
N TYR A 199 10.08 -22.37 -12.29
CA TYR A 199 11.45 -22.88 -12.19
C TYR A 199 11.95 -23.03 -10.76
N GLY A 200 11.23 -22.48 -9.77
CA GLY A 200 11.69 -22.42 -8.38
C GLY A 200 11.49 -23.72 -7.61
N ARG A 201 10.56 -24.58 -8.02
CA ARG A 201 10.17 -25.80 -7.30
C ARG A 201 11.38 -26.73 -7.06
N GLY A 202 11.60 -27.10 -5.80
CA GLY A 202 12.76 -27.87 -5.34
C GLY A 202 14.08 -27.08 -5.27
N GLY A 203 14.06 -25.83 -5.72
CA GLY A 203 15.19 -24.90 -5.65
C GLY A 203 15.28 -24.16 -4.33
N ARG A 204 16.26 -23.26 -4.23
CA ARG A 204 16.55 -22.48 -3.03
C ARG A 204 16.75 -21.01 -3.39
N ALA A 205 16.14 -20.13 -2.62
CA ALA A 205 16.32 -18.69 -2.72
C ALA A 205 17.39 -18.21 -1.74
N ARG A 206 18.06 -17.11 -2.12
CA ARG A 206 18.90 -16.31 -1.23
C ARG A 206 18.63 -14.83 -1.49
N LEU A 207 18.38 -14.08 -0.44
CA LEU A 207 18.23 -12.63 -0.48
C LEU A 207 19.35 -12.00 0.34
N THR A 208 20.06 -11.05 -0.26
CA THR A 208 21.10 -10.25 0.40
C THR A 208 20.94 -8.78 0.07
N ASP A 209 21.22 -7.89 1.01
CA ASP A 209 21.28 -6.44 0.78
C ASP A 209 22.43 -5.77 1.54
N ALA A 210 22.61 -4.47 1.28
CA ALA A 210 23.63 -3.65 1.95
C ALA A 210 23.27 -3.27 3.40
N GLU A 211 22.01 -3.43 3.80
CA GLU A 211 21.59 -3.28 5.20
C GLU A 211 21.95 -4.53 6.03
N GLY A 212 22.47 -5.59 5.41
CA GLY A 212 22.96 -6.79 6.09
C GLY A 212 21.91 -7.88 6.25
N THR A 213 20.86 -7.86 5.43
CA THR A 213 20.04 -9.05 5.18
C THR A 213 20.90 -10.10 4.48
N ASP A 214 20.83 -11.34 4.95
CA ASP A 214 21.34 -12.54 4.29
C ASP A 214 20.52 -13.72 4.78
N ILE A 215 19.46 -14.04 4.02
CA ILE A 215 18.50 -15.09 4.36
C ILE A 215 18.32 -16.02 3.16
N THR A 216 18.00 -17.27 3.48
CA THR A 216 17.75 -18.32 2.50
C THR A 216 16.51 -19.13 2.86
N TRP A 217 15.85 -19.73 1.87
CA TRP A 217 14.74 -20.67 2.07
C TRP A 217 14.61 -21.61 0.88
N THR A 218 14.02 -22.78 1.09
CA THR A 218 13.77 -23.77 0.04
C THR A 218 12.33 -23.67 -0.49
N TYR A 219 12.20 -23.72 -1.81
CA TYR A 219 10.91 -23.79 -2.50
C TYR A 219 10.38 -25.23 -2.53
N TRP A 220 9.91 -25.69 -1.37
CA TRP A 220 9.38 -27.05 -1.23
C TRP A 220 8.17 -27.32 -2.12
N ASP A 221 8.10 -28.54 -2.68
CA ASP A 221 7.00 -28.98 -3.56
C ASP A 221 5.61 -28.77 -2.94
N GLU A 222 5.48 -29.00 -1.63
CA GLU A 222 4.24 -28.85 -0.87
C GLU A 222 3.68 -27.43 -0.88
N TYR A 223 4.51 -26.42 -1.16
CA TYR A 223 4.05 -25.05 -1.28
C TYR A 223 3.35 -24.75 -2.62
N TYR A 224 3.52 -25.61 -3.63
CA TYR A 224 2.97 -25.41 -4.97
C TYR A 224 1.61 -26.08 -5.20
N ASP A 225 0.84 -26.29 -4.13
CA ASP A 225 -0.51 -26.87 -4.18
C ASP A 225 -1.59 -25.89 -4.69
N GLY A 226 -1.24 -24.60 -4.85
CA GLY A 226 -2.15 -23.56 -5.34
C GLY A 226 -3.18 -23.07 -4.33
N THR A 227 -3.08 -23.49 -3.07
CA THR A 227 -4.05 -23.13 -2.01
C THR A 227 -3.69 -21.84 -1.28
N ARG A 228 -2.44 -21.37 -1.42
CA ARG A 228 -1.91 -20.23 -0.68
C ARG A 228 -2.24 -18.91 -1.34
N TYR A 229 -2.58 -17.93 -0.51
CA TYR A 229 -2.96 -16.60 -0.98
C TYR A 229 -1.79 -15.94 -1.74
N GLY A 230 -1.99 -15.67 -3.02
CA GLY A 230 -1.02 -14.98 -3.88
C GLY A 230 0.21 -15.78 -4.28
N PHE A 231 0.50 -16.92 -3.62
CA PHE A 231 1.51 -17.90 -4.03
C PHE A 231 0.84 -19.05 -4.80
N CYS A 232 0.41 -18.77 -6.03
CA CYS A 232 -0.21 -19.77 -6.89
C CYS A 232 0.08 -19.47 -8.37
N ALA A 233 -0.48 -20.28 -9.29
CA ALA A 233 -0.25 -20.13 -10.72
C ALA A 233 -0.64 -18.75 -11.27
N THR A 234 -1.58 -18.06 -10.63
CA THR A 234 -1.94 -16.68 -10.94
C THR A 234 -1.55 -15.78 -9.77
N PRO A 235 -0.42 -15.06 -9.84
CA PRO A 235 0.07 -14.28 -8.71
C PRO A 235 -0.73 -13.00 -8.49
N ARG A 236 -0.47 -12.33 -7.37
CA ARG A 236 -0.93 -10.95 -7.12
C ARG A 236 -0.07 -9.97 -7.91
N ASN A 237 -0.56 -9.54 -9.07
CA ASN A 237 0.16 -8.58 -9.90
C ASN A 237 0.44 -7.28 -9.12
N GLY A 238 1.66 -6.76 -9.26
CA GLY A 238 2.12 -5.60 -8.50
C GLY A 238 2.75 -5.92 -7.15
N HIS A 239 2.66 -7.17 -6.69
CA HIS A 239 3.04 -7.62 -5.34
C HIS A 239 3.29 -9.14 -5.31
N LEU A 240 4.43 -9.57 -5.85
CA LEU A 240 4.70 -10.99 -6.09
C LEU A 240 5.36 -11.65 -4.87
N PHE A 241 4.83 -12.79 -4.43
CA PHE A 241 5.32 -13.49 -3.23
C PHE A 241 6.54 -14.38 -3.53
N GLY A 242 7.74 -13.87 -3.26
CA GLY A 242 9.00 -14.61 -3.33
C GLY A 242 9.16 -15.72 -2.26
N HIS A 243 8.34 -15.71 -1.20
CA HIS A 243 8.25 -16.82 -0.24
C HIS A 243 6.77 -17.24 -0.09
N PRO A 244 6.48 -18.54 0.07
CA PRO A 244 5.11 -19.02 0.27
C PRO A 244 4.49 -18.54 1.59
N VAL A 245 3.31 -17.94 1.51
CA VAL A 245 2.58 -17.51 2.71
C VAL A 245 2.03 -18.69 3.52
N PRO A 246 1.64 -18.47 4.80
CA PRO A 246 1.04 -19.53 5.61
C PRO A 246 -0.22 -20.16 4.98
N PRO A 247 -0.53 -21.44 5.29
CA PRO A 247 0.10 -22.27 6.33
C PRO A 247 1.55 -22.70 6.02
N ILE A 248 2.43 -22.54 7.01
CA ILE A 248 3.86 -22.89 6.93
C ILE A 248 4.01 -24.39 7.17
N ILE A 249 4.81 -25.07 6.34
CA ILE A 249 5.00 -26.51 6.44
C ILE A 249 6.00 -26.87 7.54
N ALA A 250 5.91 -28.10 8.06
CA ALA A 250 6.78 -28.56 9.16
C ALA A 250 8.28 -28.62 8.83
N LYS A 251 8.63 -28.78 7.55
CA LYS A 251 10.02 -28.82 7.07
C LYS A 251 10.53 -27.48 6.53
N GLU A 252 9.84 -26.38 6.83
CA GLU A 252 10.33 -25.03 6.52
C GLU A 252 11.75 -24.85 7.07
N ASP A 253 12.63 -24.30 6.24
CA ASP A 253 14.07 -24.21 6.48
C ASP A 253 14.60 -22.78 6.29
N ALA A 254 13.70 -21.79 6.19
CA ALA A 254 14.10 -20.41 6.09
C ALA A 254 15.01 -19.99 7.26
N ALA A 255 16.24 -19.58 6.94
CA ALA A 255 17.28 -19.32 7.93
C ALA A 255 18.23 -18.21 7.48
N GLY A 256 18.68 -17.42 8.44
CA GLY A 256 19.60 -16.31 8.23
C GLY A 256 19.18 -15.05 8.97
N VAL A 257 19.55 -13.90 8.42
CA VAL A 257 19.32 -12.58 9.02
C VAL A 257 18.49 -11.72 8.08
N VAL A 258 17.49 -11.04 8.62
CA VAL A 258 16.78 -9.94 7.94
C VAL A 258 17.08 -8.65 8.70
N ALA A 259 17.46 -7.60 7.97
CA ALA A 259 17.75 -6.30 8.54
C ALA A 259 16.87 -5.22 7.90
N GLY A 260 16.54 -4.17 8.66
CA GLY A 260 15.73 -3.08 8.15
C GLY A 260 15.74 -1.84 9.03
N THR A 261 15.29 -0.72 8.47
CA THR A 261 15.18 0.57 9.17
C THR A 261 13.77 1.18 9.09
N THR A 262 12.84 0.50 8.42
CA THR A 262 11.47 0.96 8.18
C THR A 262 10.50 -0.23 8.26
N SER A 263 9.27 0.03 8.70
CA SER A 263 8.16 -0.94 8.64
C SER A 263 7.10 -0.49 7.62
N HIS A 264 5.93 -1.13 7.56
CA HIS A 264 4.83 -0.71 6.69
C HIS A 264 4.23 0.65 7.06
N PHE A 265 4.12 0.97 8.36
CA PHE A 265 3.51 2.22 8.84
C PHE A 265 3.96 2.63 10.25
N SER A 266 5.27 2.80 10.44
CA SER A 266 5.84 3.43 11.62
C SER A 266 6.77 4.56 11.22
N LYS A 267 7.26 5.33 12.20
CA LYS A 267 8.47 6.12 11.99
C LYS A 267 9.64 5.19 11.65
N ALA A 268 10.56 5.65 10.79
CA ALA A 268 11.83 4.97 10.57
C ALA A 268 12.60 4.84 11.89
N PHE A 269 13.15 3.66 12.16
CA PHE A 269 13.81 3.30 13.42
C PHE A 269 15.29 2.97 13.20
N PRO A 270 16.12 3.03 14.26
CA PRO A 270 17.47 2.49 14.21
C PRO A 270 17.44 1.04 13.74
N ARG A 271 18.42 0.65 12.94
CA ARG A 271 18.50 -0.68 12.32
C ARG A 271 18.11 -1.80 13.28
N ILE A 272 17.11 -2.58 12.89
CA ILE A 272 16.74 -3.84 13.52
C ILE A 272 17.36 -4.99 12.73
N GLN A 273 17.72 -6.07 13.42
CA GLN A 273 18.02 -7.36 12.80
C GLN A 273 17.20 -8.43 13.47
N VAL A 274 16.64 -9.33 12.68
CA VAL A 274 15.99 -10.55 13.16
C VAL A 274 16.72 -11.75 12.59
N GLU A 275 17.06 -12.70 13.47
CA GLU A 275 17.66 -13.98 13.09
C GLU A 275 16.55 -15.02 12.99
N LEU A 276 16.51 -15.78 11.90
CA LEU A 276 15.54 -16.84 11.65
C LEU A 276 16.20 -18.21 11.65
N ASP A 277 15.48 -19.20 12.19
CA ASP A 277 15.80 -20.63 12.12
C ASP A 277 14.53 -21.47 11.93
N GLY A 278 14.53 -22.33 10.91
CA GLY A 278 13.35 -23.11 10.50
C GLY A 278 12.12 -22.25 10.22
N GLY A 279 12.35 -21.10 9.57
CA GLY A 279 11.36 -20.08 9.23
C GLY A 279 10.79 -19.29 10.39
N GLN A 280 11.30 -19.44 11.61
CA GLN A 280 10.84 -18.70 12.77
C GLN A 280 11.91 -17.74 13.28
N VAL A 281 11.52 -16.53 13.66
CA VAL A 281 12.41 -15.58 14.34
C VAL A 281 12.80 -16.15 15.70
N VAL A 282 14.09 -16.29 15.93
CA VAL A 282 14.66 -16.79 17.19
C VAL A 282 15.33 -15.69 18.01
N LYS A 283 15.67 -14.56 17.37
CA LYS A 283 16.36 -13.45 18.04
C LYS A 283 16.12 -12.13 17.33
N VAL A 284 16.03 -11.05 18.12
CA VAL A 284 15.80 -9.68 17.66
C VAL A 284 16.86 -8.76 18.26
N LEU A 285 17.65 -8.10 17.43
CA LEU A 285 18.74 -7.18 17.79
C LEU A 285 18.45 -5.77 17.30
N GLY A 286 18.81 -4.75 18.09
CA GLY A 286 18.61 -3.35 17.71
C GLY A 286 17.13 -2.95 17.67
N GLY A 287 16.78 -2.03 16.75
CA GLY A 287 15.40 -1.56 16.54
C GLY A 287 14.90 -0.49 17.51
N ALA A 288 15.65 -0.16 18.57
CA ALA A 288 15.18 0.68 19.69
C ALA A 288 13.77 0.24 20.16
N ALA A 289 12.85 1.18 20.42
CA ALA A 289 11.50 0.89 20.90
C ALA A 289 10.72 -0.10 20.00
N TYR A 290 10.93 -0.05 18.68
CA TYR A 290 10.30 -1.00 17.75
C TYR A 290 10.83 -2.43 17.97
N GLY A 291 12.15 -2.56 18.11
CA GLY A 291 12.79 -3.85 18.43
C GLY A 291 12.44 -4.36 19.82
N ASP A 292 12.26 -3.48 20.81
CA ASP A 292 11.80 -3.85 22.16
C ASP A 292 10.40 -4.46 22.09
N LYS A 293 9.49 -3.85 21.32
CA LYS A 293 8.13 -4.38 21.14
C LYS A 293 8.11 -5.75 20.46
N TRP A 294 8.97 -5.96 19.47
CA TRP A 294 9.16 -7.28 18.85
C TRP A 294 9.66 -8.33 19.86
N ARG A 295 10.64 -7.97 20.70
CA ARG A 295 11.15 -8.87 21.75
C ARG A 295 10.06 -9.26 22.76
N GLU A 296 9.25 -8.30 23.20
CA GLU A 296 8.13 -8.55 24.11
C GLU A 296 7.13 -9.55 23.52
N LEU A 297 6.70 -9.34 22.27
CA LEU A 297 5.75 -10.24 21.61
C LEU A 297 6.34 -11.61 21.29
N LEU A 298 7.63 -11.68 20.96
CA LEU A 298 8.31 -12.94 20.72
C LEU A 298 8.27 -13.80 22.01
N GLU A 299 8.61 -13.19 23.15
CA GLU A 299 8.57 -13.84 24.45
C GLU A 299 7.16 -14.25 24.87
N GLU A 300 6.17 -13.38 24.65
CA GLU A 300 4.76 -13.66 24.95
C GLU A 300 4.21 -14.82 24.13
N SER A 301 4.49 -14.85 22.83
CA SER A 301 3.90 -15.82 21.90
C SER A 301 4.59 -17.18 21.92
N LYS A 302 5.80 -17.31 22.48
CA LYS A 302 6.68 -18.49 22.33
C LYS A 302 6.07 -19.84 22.73
N ARG A 303 5.02 -19.85 23.57
CA ARG A 303 4.33 -21.07 24.02
C ARG A 303 2.96 -21.28 23.38
N THR A 304 2.52 -20.36 22.54
CA THR A 304 1.22 -20.40 21.89
C THR A 304 1.30 -21.14 20.57
N GLN A 305 0.52 -22.22 20.42
CA GLN A 305 0.41 -22.93 19.15
C GLN A 305 -0.67 -22.27 18.28
N TYR A 306 -0.27 -21.73 17.13
CA TYR A 306 -1.19 -21.17 16.14
C TYR A 306 -1.52 -22.23 15.07
N PRO A 307 -2.76 -22.30 14.55
CA PRO A 307 -3.16 -23.34 13.60
C PRO A 307 -2.37 -23.38 12.29
N CYS A 308 -1.86 -22.24 11.82
CA CYS A 308 -1.16 -22.10 10.55
C CYS A 308 0.36 -22.33 10.63
N PHE A 309 0.90 -22.61 11.84
CA PHE A 309 2.33 -22.74 12.07
C PHE A 309 2.71 -24.13 12.62
N PRO A 310 3.88 -24.66 12.24
CA PRO A 310 4.27 -26.02 12.62
C PRO A 310 4.74 -26.17 14.06
N ARG A 311 5.16 -25.07 14.72
CA ARG A 311 5.63 -25.05 16.11
C ARG A 311 5.08 -23.82 16.84
N PRO A 312 5.03 -23.80 18.18
CA PRO A 312 4.59 -22.65 18.95
C PRO A 312 5.37 -21.36 18.64
N GLY A 313 4.72 -20.20 18.79
CA GLY A 313 5.27 -18.87 18.50
C GLY A 313 4.64 -18.20 17.29
N LEU A 314 4.60 -16.86 17.29
CA LEU A 314 3.92 -16.06 16.27
C LEU A 314 4.81 -15.72 15.07
N PHE A 315 6.10 -15.48 15.30
CA PHE A 315 6.99 -14.82 14.33
C PHE A 315 7.60 -15.78 13.31
N TYR A 316 6.81 -16.24 12.35
CA TYR A 316 7.31 -16.96 11.18
C TYR A 316 7.56 -15.99 10.01
N LEU A 317 8.44 -16.37 9.09
CA LEU A 317 8.56 -15.72 7.78
C LEU A 317 7.21 -15.87 7.07
N TRP A 318 6.44 -14.79 7.09
CA TRP A 318 5.06 -14.79 6.62
C TRP A 318 4.98 -14.44 5.13
N GLU A 319 5.77 -13.48 4.70
CA GLU A 319 5.73 -12.93 3.36
C GLU A 319 7.13 -12.47 2.98
N VAL A 320 7.52 -12.73 1.73
CA VAL A 320 8.61 -12.02 1.06
C VAL A 320 8.00 -11.53 -0.22
N ALA A 321 7.74 -10.24 -0.36
CA ALA A 321 7.01 -9.74 -1.52
C ALA A 321 7.78 -8.68 -2.30
N ILE A 322 7.66 -8.80 -3.62
CA ILE A 322 8.45 -8.07 -4.59
C ILE A 322 7.53 -7.08 -5.30
N GLY A 323 7.80 -5.80 -5.11
CA GLY A 323 7.17 -4.73 -5.88
C GLY A 323 7.63 -4.78 -7.34
N THR A 324 6.74 -4.46 -8.28
CA THR A 324 7.04 -4.57 -9.73
C THR A 324 6.80 -3.29 -10.53
N ASN A 325 6.31 -2.21 -9.91
CA ASN A 325 6.07 -0.96 -10.63
C ASN A 325 7.34 -0.08 -10.64
N PRO A 326 7.97 0.18 -11.80
CA PRO A 326 9.24 0.91 -11.85
C PRO A 326 9.07 2.43 -11.78
N LYS A 327 7.84 2.94 -11.66
CA LYS A 327 7.52 4.38 -11.63
C LYS A 327 7.02 4.87 -10.28
N ILE A 328 6.95 3.98 -9.30
CA ILE A 328 6.67 4.35 -7.91
C ILE A 328 7.91 5.02 -7.33
N MET A 329 7.69 6.18 -6.73
CA MET A 329 8.67 6.97 -6.01
C MET A 329 8.15 7.26 -4.61
N ARG A 330 9.08 7.41 -3.67
CA ARG A 330 8.79 7.85 -2.30
C ARG A 330 8.05 9.18 -2.33
N PRO A 331 6.88 9.30 -1.69
CA PRO A 331 6.21 10.57 -1.54
C PRO A 331 6.89 11.44 -0.48
N SER A 332 6.62 12.75 -0.53
CA SER A 332 6.94 13.68 0.55
C SER A 332 6.14 13.37 1.81
N GLY A 333 6.68 13.73 2.99
CA GLY A 333 5.97 13.59 4.27
C GLY A 333 5.66 12.14 4.67
N ILE A 334 6.48 11.17 4.23
CA ILE A 334 6.26 9.73 4.44
C ILE A 334 5.97 9.34 5.90
N GLU A 335 6.52 10.07 6.86
CA GLU A 335 6.32 9.88 8.30
C GLU A 335 4.89 10.19 8.80
N LYS A 336 4.03 10.73 7.93
CA LYS A 336 2.62 11.05 8.18
C LYS A 336 1.67 10.23 7.33
N HIS A 337 2.18 9.23 6.60
CA HIS A 337 1.38 8.47 5.64
C HIS A 337 1.51 6.98 5.95
N SER A 338 0.46 6.34 6.48
CA SER A 338 0.45 4.88 6.69
C SER A 338 0.41 4.19 5.33
N SER A 339 -0.80 3.98 4.80
CA SER A 339 -1.00 3.28 3.52
C SER A 339 -0.55 4.09 2.30
N GLY A 340 -0.31 5.38 2.49
CA GLY A 340 0.31 6.27 1.52
C GLY A 340 1.82 6.42 1.67
N GLY A 341 2.47 5.88 2.71
CA GLY A 341 3.90 6.09 2.97
C GLY A 341 4.75 4.88 2.64
N PHE A 342 5.24 4.15 3.65
CA PHE A 342 6.11 2.99 3.39
C PHE A 342 5.37 1.85 2.68
N GLU A 343 4.06 1.67 2.95
CA GLU A 343 3.21 0.75 2.17
C GLU A 343 3.09 1.12 0.69
N TRP A 344 3.25 2.40 0.34
CA TRP A 344 3.27 2.82 -1.05
C TRP A 344 4.57 2.36 -1.74
N GLU A 345 5.70 2.48 -1.05
CA GLU A 345 7.03 2.11 -1.58
C GLU A 345 7.19 0.61 -1.80
N ARG A 346 6.51 -0.25 -1.03
CA ARG A 346 6.62 -1.71 -1.18
C ARG A 346 6.20 -2.23 -2.55
N ARG A 347 5.41 -1.45 -3.28
CA ARG A 347 4.93 -1.75 -4.65
C ARG A 347 5.97 -1.41 -5.73
N ARG A 348 7.06 -0.72 -5.36
CA ARG A 348 8.11 -0.24 -6.26
C ARG A 348 8.99 -1.40 -6.74
N SER A 349 9.30 -1.39 -8.03
CA SER A 349 10.30 -2.31 -8.59
C SER A 349 11.64 -2.19 -7.89
N GLY A 350 12.20 -3.34 -7.47
CA GLY A 350 13.48 -3.41 -6.76
C GLY A 350 13.37 -3.24 -5.24
N VAL A 351 12.17 -3.05 -4.70
CA VAL A 351 11.90 -3.16 -3.27
C VAL A 351 11.36 -4.56 -2.99
N ILE A 352 11.93 -5.21 -1.98
CA ILE A 352 11.45 -6.46 -1.41
C ILE A 352 11.19 -6.18 0.06
N HIS A 353 9.96 -6.42 0.53
CA HIS A 353 9.64 -6.34 1.96
C HIS A 353 9.36 -7.74 2.49
N MET A 354 9.53 -7.88 3.81
CA MET A 354 9.46 -9.14 4.54
C MET A 354 8.65 -8.95 5.83
#